data_AF-A0A7V9LG76-F1
#
_entry.id   AF-A0A7V9LG76-F1
#
_cell.length_a   1.000
_cell.length_b   1.000
_cell.length_c   1.000
_cell.angle_alpha   90.00
_cell.angle_beta   90.00
_cell.angle_gamma   90.00
#
_symmetry.space_group_name_H-M   'P 1'
#
loop_
_entity.id
_entity.type
_entity.pdbx_description
1 polymer ?
#
loop_
_entity_poly.entity_id
_entity_poly.type
_entity_poly.pdbx_seq_one_letter_code
_entity_poly.pdbx_strand_id
1 'polypeptide(L)' 'MPETPVSGHQPQSVAEVREGLEQVGYLADERAALVSFLAQRLGKPVLVEGPAGVGKTELAKALSRHTGRDLIRLQC' A
#
# COMPACT_ATOMS: atom_id res chain seq x y z
N MET A 1 -23.56 -0.85 -11.39
CA MET A 1 -22.81 -0.50 -10.15
C MET A 1 -21.94 -1.70 -9.84
N PRO A 2 -20.60 -1.63 -9.78
CA PRO A 2 -19.84 -2.76 -9.31
C PRO A 2 -19.61 -2.56 -7.81
N GLU A 3 -20.53 -3.14 -7.05
CA GLU A 3 -20.28 -3.55 -5.69
C GLU A 3 -19.66 -4.95 -5.74
N THR A 4 -18.38 -5.02 -5.44
CA THR A 4 -17.68 -6.27 -5.16
C THR A 4 -16.82 -6.02 -3.93
N PRO A 5 -17.03 -6.74 -2.82
CA PRO A 5 -16.12 -6.63 -1.69
C PRO A 5 -14.78 -7.21 -2.16
N VAL A 6 -13.78 -6.35 -2.32
CA VAL A 6 -12.40 -6.81 -2.44
C VAL A 6 -12.05 -7.42 -1.10
N SER A 7 -12.30 -8.72 -0.93
CA SER A 7 -11.70 -9.54 0.14
C SER A 7 -10.20 -9.62 -0.13
N GLY A 8 -9.53 -8.48 0.02
CA GLY A 8 -8.09 -8.42 0.10
C GLY A 8 -7.70 -9.01 1.45
N HIS A 9 -6.73 -9.90 1.41
CA HIS A 9 -6.08 -10.41 2.60
C HIS A 9 -5.63 -9.22 3.47
N GLN A 10 -6.15 -9.14 4.70
CA GLN A 10 -5.76 -8.09 5.63
C GLN A 10 -4.46 -8.53 6.29
N PRO A 11 -3.38 -7.72 6.21
CA PRO A 11 -2.12 -8.11 6.82
C PRO A 11 -2.30 -8.26 8.33
N GLN A 12 -1.68 -9.29 8.89
CA GLN A 12 -1.71 -9.63 10.31
C GLN A 12 -0.57 -8.96 11.09
N SER A 13 0.48 -8.50 10.40
CA SER A 13 1.61 -7.81 11.01
C SER A 13 2.28 -6.77 10.10
N VAL A 14 3.10 -5.91 10.68
CA VAL A 14 3.96 -4.97 9.93
C VAL A 14 5.04 -5.71 9.13
N ALA A 15 5.56 -6.81 9.67
CA ALA A 15 6.57 -7.64 8.99
C ALA A 15 6.02 -8.22 7.68
N GLU A 16 4.79 -8.73 7.72
CA GLU A 16 4.10 -9.26 6.55
C GLU A 16 3.94 -8.22 5.43
N VAL A 17 3.58 -6.98 5.77
CA VAL A 17 3.51 -5.89 4.79
C VAL A 17 4.88 -5.59 4.21
N ARG A 18 5.92 -5.55 5.03
CA ARG A 18 7.29 -5.26 4.57
C ARG A 18 7.78 -6.34 3.61
N GLU A 19 7.63 -7.61 3.97
CA GLU A 19 7.99 -8.76 3.15
C GLU A 19 7.19 -8.80 1.84
N GLY A 20 5.89 -8.55 1.92
CA GLY A 20 5.02 -8.50 0.74
C GLY A 20 5.36 -7.37 -0.22
N LEU A 21 5.75 -6.20 0.30
CA LEU A 21 6.25 -5.09 -0.52
C LEU A 21 7.61 -5.40 -1.15
N GLU A 22 8.51 -6.04 -0.42
CA GLU A 22 9.82 -6.46 -0.93
C GLU A 22 9.68 -7.45 -2.09
N GLN A 23 8.76 -8.43 -1.99
CA GLN A 23 8.45 -9.39 -3.04
C GLN A 23 7.98 -8.75 -4.35
N VAL A 24 7.35 -7.57 -4.28
CA VAL A 24 6.90 -6.79 -5.45
C VAL A 24 7.86 -5.66 -5.83
N GLY A 25 9.09 -5.71 -5.31
CA GLY A 25 10.19 -4.82 -5.66
C GLY A 25 10.22 -3.48 -4.93
N TYR A 26 9.53 -3.36 -3.79
CA TYR A 26 9.53 -2.15 -2.97
C TYR A 26 10.14 -2.39 -1.59
N LEU A 27 11.31 -1.81 -1.35
CA LEU A 27 11.98 -1.87 -0.05
C LEU A 27 11.36 -0.84 0.90
N ALA A 28 10.38 -1.28 1.69
CA ALA A 28 9.73 -0.44 2.68
C ALA A 28 10.60 -0.26 3.94
N ASP A 29 10.77 0.99 4.36
CA ASP A 29 11.27 1.28 5.70
C ASP A 29 10.19 0.97 6.76
N GLU A 30 10.59 1.01 8.04
CA GLU A 30 9.69 0.69 9.15
C GLU A 30 8.44 1.59 9.17
N ARG A 31 8.60 2.88 8.86
CA ARG A 31 7.50 3.85 8.83
C ARG A 31 6.52 3.55 7.72
N ALA A 32 6.98 3.31 6.50
CA ALA A 32 6.13 2.98 5.36
C ALA A 32 5.38 1.66 5.58
N ALA A 33 6.05 0.64 6.14
CA ALA A 33 5.42 -0.63 6.46
C ALA A 33 4.34 -0.47 7.56
N LEU A 34 4.64 0.27 8.63
CA LEU A 34 3.70 0.52 9.72
C LEU A 34 2.46 1.30 9.24
N VAL A 35 2.66 2.38 8.50
CA VAL A 35 1.56 3.20 7.99
C VAL A 35 0.71 2.39 7.01
N SER A 36 1.33 1.61 6.13
CA SER A 36 0.62 0.73 5.18
C SER A 36 -0.19 -0.36 5.88
N PHE A 37 0.36 -0.95 6.96
CA PHE A 37 -0.35 -1.89 7.81
C PHE A 37 -1.57 -1.24 8.49
N LEU A 38 -1.38 -0.08 9.14
CA LEU A 38 -2.47 0.63 9.82
C LEU A 38 -3.56 1.10 8.86
N ALA A 39 -3.21 1.58 7.67
CA ALA A 39 -4.16 2.00 6.65
C ALA A 39 -5.09 0.84 6.23
N GLN A 40 -4.51 -0.34 6.00
CA GLN A 40 -5.26 -1.55 5.67
C GLN A 40 -6.05 -2.09 6.86
N ARG A 41 -5.52 -1.97 8.07
CA ARG A 41 -6.18 -2.44 9.30
C ARG A 41 -7.39 -1.60 9.70
N LEU A 42 -7.27 -0.29 9.52
CA LEU A 42 -8.27 0.71 9.92
C LEU A 42 -9.22 1.10 8.79
N GLY A 43 -8.90 0.75 7.54
CA GLY A 43 -9.66 1.18 6.36
C GLY A 43 -9.63 2.70 6.17
N LYS A 44 -8.51 3.34 6.51
CA LYS A 44 -8.35 4.81 6.45
C LYS A 44 -7.41 5.24 5.32
N PRO A 45 -7.70 6.35 4.62
CA PRO A 45 -6.80 6.89 3.60
C PRO A 45 -5.50 7.41 4.22
N VAL A 46 -4.42 7.38 3.44
CA VAL A 46 -3.09 7.87 3.83
C VAL A 46 -2.66 8.98 2.87
N LEU A 47 -2.17 10.07 3.44
CA LEU A 47 -1.44 11.10 2.72
C LEU A 47 0.06 10.80 2.81
N VAL A 48 0.74 10.71 1.67
CA VAL A 48 2.18 10.45 1.60
C VAL A 48 2.88 11.72 1.12
N GLU A 49 3.64 12.35 2.02
CA GLU A 49 4.43 13.55 1.74
C GLU A 49 5.92 13.24 1.65
N GLY A 50 6.65 14.04 0.86
CA GLY A 50 8.11 13.94 0.76
C GLY A 50 8.67 14.51 -0.54
N PRO A 51 10.00 14.61 -0.67
CA PRO A 51 10.66 15.13 -1.87
C PRO A 51 10.32 14.35 -3.15
N ALA A 52 10.50 14.96 -4.32
CA ALA A 52 10.39 14.23 -5.57
C ALA A 52 11.41 13.08 -5.62
N GLY A 53 11.03 11.93 -6.17
CA GLY A 53 11.92 10.78 -6.32
C GLY A 53 12.03 9.81 -5.14
N VAL A 54 11.41 10.08 -3.98
CA VAL A 54 11.48 9.18 -2.80
C VAL A 54 10.52 7.98 -2.83
N GLY A 55 10.03 7.60 -4.01
CA GLY A 55 9.19 6.40 -4.15
C GLY A 55 7.71 6.54 -3.77
N LYS A 56 7.18 7.75 -3.51
CA LYS A 56 5.75 7.96 -3.15
C LYS A 56 4.76 7.30 -4.12
N THR A 57 4.96 7.49 -5.43
CA THR A 57 4.13 6.85 -6.46
C THR A 57 4.38 5.35 -6.55
N GLU A 58 5.61 4.92 -6.29
CA GLU A 58 5.94 3.50 -6.36
C GLU A 58 5.37 2.73 -5.18
N LEU A 59 5.25 3.33 -4.00
CA LEU A 59 4.55 2.77 -2.85
C LEU A 59 3.10 2.42 -3.20
N ALA A 60 2.37 3.33 -3.86
CA ALA A 60 0.98 3.09 -4.28
C ALA A 60 0.87 1.91 -5.26
N LYS A 61 1.79 1.81 -6.22
CA LYS A 61 1.84 0.67 -7.16
C LYS A 61 2.22 -0.63 -6.47
N ALA A 62 3.20 -0.61 -5.57
CA ALA A 62 3.63 -1.77 -4.81
C ALA A 62 2.51 -2.29 -3.92
N LEU A 63 1.78 -1.40 -3.23
CA LEU A 63 0.60 -1.79 -2.46
C LEU A 63 -0.49 -2.42 -3.34
N SER A 64 -0.75 -1.87 -4.52
CA SER A 64 -1.70 -2.45 -5.49
C SER A 64 -1.27 -3.85 -5.92
N ARG A 65 0.00 -4.04 -6.32
CA ARG A 65 0.55 -5.35 -6.70
C ARG A 65 0.52 -6.36 -5.55
N HIS A 66 0.94 -5.95 -4.36
CA HIS A 66 0.98 -6.79 -3.17
C HIS A 66 -0.42 -7.23 -2.71
N THR A 67 -1.39 -6.32 -2.73
CA THR A 67 -2.76 -6.60 -2.26
C THR A 67 -3.68 -7.15 -3.35
N GLY A 68 -3.23 -7.21 -4.60
CA GLY A 68 -4.06 -7.58 -5.75
C GLY A 68 -5.21 -6.60 -6.03
N ARG A 69 -5.06 -5.34 -5.61
CA ARG A 69 -6.09 -4.29 -5.73
C ARG A 69 -5.85 -3.41 -6.95
N ASP A 70 -6.92 -2.89 -7.53
CA ASP A 70 -6.84 -1.92 -8.62
C ASP A 70 -6.23 -0.60 -8.14
N LEU A 71 -5.24 -0.09 -8.89
CA LEU A 71 -4.69 1.25 -8.68
C LEU A 71 -5.36 2.25 -9.62
N ILE A 72 -6.17 3.14 -9.06
CA ILE A 72 -6.76 4.25 -9.80
C ILE A 72 -5.90 5.50 -9.59
N ARG A 73 -5.40 6.09 -10.68
CA ARG A 73 -4.66 7.35 -10.66
C ARG A 73 -5.53 8.48 -11.18
N LEU A 74 -5.97 9.35 -10.28
CA LEU A 74 -6.68 10.57 -10.63
C LEU A 74 -5.64 11.69 -10.86
N GLN A 75 -5.66 12.31 -12.03
CA GLN A 75 -4.90 13.52 -12.31
C GLN A 75 -5.89 14.68 -12.34
N CYS A 76 -5.67 15.69 -11.48
CA CYS A 76 -6.33 16.98 -11.57
C CYS A 76 -5.65 17.84 -12.64
#